data_AF-A0AAN7XLN9-F1
#
_entry.id   AF-A0AAN7XLN9-F1
#
_cell.length_a   1.000
_cell.length_b   1.000
_cell.length_c   1.000
_cell.angle_alpha   90.00
_cell.angle_beta   90.00
_cell.angle_gamma   90.00
#
_symmetry.space_group_name_H-M   'P 1'
#
loop_
_entity.id
_entity.type
_entity.pdbx_description
1 polymer ?
#
loop_
_entity_poly.entity_id
_entity_poly.type
_entity_poly.pdbx_seq_one_letter_code
_entity_poly.pdbx_strand_id
1 'polypeptide(L)'
;MKLFLLAACILGMAVCAPQQMYMEFDIVHAPAQADHLIPAGAPFGTLEVLLPVDAKGKPLAGLGRGFIKQEISWPNAKGTKDVYYPFGFDPPKPAPVAPAAPVVPAAPVAAAAPVAPAAPVAAPVQPIVAARVPAAKASSDDDDDDDD
;
A
#
# COMPACT_ATOMS: atom_id res chain seq x y z
N MET A 1 11.66 41.17 1.68
CA MET A 1 11.60 39.99 2.58
C MET A 1 10.52 38.97 2.16
N LYS A 2 9.28 39.37 1.84
CA LYS A 2 8.22 38.42 1.42
C LYS A 2 8.53 37.61 0.15
N LEU A 3 9.17 38.21 -0.85
CA LEU A 3 9.56 37.51 -2.09
C LEU A 3 10.60 36.40 -1.85
N PHE A 4 11.53 36.61 -0.91
CA PHE A 4 12.52 35.59 -0.54
C PHE A 4 11.88 34.40 0.18
N LEU A 5 10.89 34.66 1.04
CA LEU A 5 10.13 33.59 1.71
C LEU A 5 9.32 32.78 0.71
N LEU A 6 8.64 33.44 -0.23
CA LEU A 6 7.88 32.77 -1.31
C LEU A 6 8.80 31.91 -2.18
N ALA A 7 9.95 32.46 -2.59
CA ALA A 7 10.94 31.73 -3.38
C ALA A 7 11.48 30.51 -2.62
N ALA A 8 11.81 30.66 -1.33
CA ALA A 8 12.26 29.56 -0.49
C ALA A 8 11.17 28.47 -0.32
N CYS A 9 9.90 28.87 -0.19
CA CYS A 9 8.78 27.91 -0.14
C CYS A 9 8.64 27.12 -1.45
N ILE A 10 8.67 27.79 -2.61
CA ILE A 10 8.55 27.11 -3.90
C ILE A 10 9.75 26.18 -4.14
N LEU A 11 10.96 26.64 -3.81
CA LEU A 11 12.17 25.85 -3.95
C LEU A 11 12.17 24.65 -3.00
N GLY A 12 11.72 24.83 -1.75
CA GLY A 12 11.55 23.75 -0.78
C GLY A 12 10.57 22.68 -1.26
N MET A 13 9.45 23.07 -1.87
CA MET A 13 8.49 22.12 -2.44
C MET A 13 9.05 21.40 -3.68
N ALA A 14 9.83 22.09 -4.52
CA ALA A 14 10.45 21.50 -5.70
C ALA A 14 11.55 20.48 -5.33
N VAL A 15 12.34 20.75 -4.30
CA VAL A 15 13.41 19.84 -3.82
C VAL A 15 12.84 18.70 -3.00
N CYS A 16 11.75 18.93 -2.27
CA CYS A 16 11.13 17.93 -1.39
C CYS A 16 10.07 17.06 -2.09
N ALA A 17 9.77 17.34 -3.37
CA ALA A 17 8.90 16.48 -4.16
C ALA A 17 9.56 15.10 -4.35
N PRO A 18 8.86 13.99 -4.06
CA PRO A 18 9.40 12.67 -4.31
C PRO A 18 9.74 12.53 -5.80
N GLN A 19 11.02 12.36 -6.12
CA GLN A 19 11.45 12.02 -7.47
C GLN A 19 11.09 10.56 -7.71
N GLN A 20 9.94 10.34 -8.34
CA GLN A 20 9.51 9.00 -8.70
C GLN A 20 10.29 8.56 -9.95
N MET A 21 11.18 7.58 -9.77
CA MET A 21 11.93 6.97 -10.88
C MET A 21 11.09 5.88 -11.52
N TYR A 22 11.13 5.80 -12.85
CA TYR A 22 10.49 4.75 -13.63
C TYR A 22 11.56 4.01 -14.44
N MET A 23 11.36 2.72 -14.64
CA MET A 23 12.22 1.88 -15.47
C MET A 23 11.36 1.09 -16.46
N GLU A 24 11.89 0.91 -17.66
CA GLU A 24 11.25 0.15 -18.75
C GLU A 24 11.52 -1.34 -18.57
N PHE A 25 10.46 -2.13 -18.65
CA PHE A 25 10.47 -3.58 -18.56
C PHE A 25 9.80 -4.18 -19.78
N ASP A 26 10.23 -5.36 -20.18
CA ASP A 26 9.52 -6.15 -21.18
C ASP A 26 8.11 -6.53 -20.68
N ILE A 27 7.17 -6.66 -21.61
CA ILE A 27 5.77 -6.99 -21.33
C ILE A 27 5.62 -8.32 -20.58
N VAL A 28 6.58 -9.24 -20.69
CA VAL A 28 6.57 -10.50 -19.92
C VAL A 28 6.70 -10.28 -18.41
N HIS A 29 7.20 -9.11 -17.99
CA HIS A 29 7.30 -8.69 -16.60
C HIS A 29 6.19 -7.70 -16.21
N ALA A 30 5.20 -7.51 -17.08
CA ALA A 30 4.05 -6.66 -16.78
C ALA A 30 3.32 -7.16 -15.53
N PRO A 31 2.88 -6.26 -14.65
CA PRO A 31 2.00 -6.64 -13.55
C PRO A 31 0.60 -6.98 -14.09
N ALA A 32 -0.12 -7.89 -13.43
CA ALA A 32 -1.44 -8.35 -13.88
C ALA A 32 -2.47 -7.22 -14.06
N GLN A 33 -2.30 -6.11 -13.34
CA GLN A 33 -3.12 -4.90 -13.51
C GLN A 33 -3.00 -4.28 -14.91
N ALA A 34 -1.89 -4.51 -15.62
CA ALA A 34 -1.63 -4.00 -16.96
C ALA A 34 -2.21 -4.91 -18.06
N ASP A 35 -2.56 -6.17 -17.77
CA ASP A 35 -2.96 -7.18 -18.77
C ASP A 35 -4.09 -6.69 -19.70
N HIS A 36 -5.08 -6.01 -19.14
CA HIS A 36 -6.25 -5.52 -19.90
C HIS A 36 -5.95 -4.29 -20.79
N LEU A 37 -4.81 -3.63 -20.57
CA LEU A 37 -4.38 -2.49 -21.38
C LEU A 37 -3.48 -2.91 -22.54
N ILE A 38 -3.01 -4.16 -22.56
CA ILE A 38 -2.21 -4.71 -23.65
C ILE A 38 -3.12 -4.82 -24.88
N PRO A 39 -2.88 -4.05 -25.96
CA PRO A 39 -3.73 -4.10 -27.13
C PRO A 39 -3.61 -5.48 -27.80
N ALA A 40 -4.74 -6.12 -28.05
CA ALA A 40 -4.77 -7.40 -28.74
C ALA A 40 -4.14 -7.26 -30.14
N GLY A 41 -3.15 -8.10 -30.45
CA GLY A 41 -2.45 -8.08 -31.73
C GLY A 41 -1.38 -7.00 -31.86
N ALA A 42 -1.00 -6.31 -30.77
CA ALA A 42 0.18 -5.47 -30.78
C ALA A 42 1.43 -6.27 -31.20
N PRO A 43 2.30 -5.73 -32.06
CA PRO A 43 3.51 -6.42 -32.48
C PRO A 43 4.39 -6.77 -31.27
N PHE A 44 5.00 -7.96 -31.28
CA PHE A 44 5.99 -8.32 -30.27
C PHE A 44 7.17 -7.36 -30.34
N GLY A 45 7.63 -6.88 -29.18
CA GLY A 45 8.75 -5.95 -29.06
C GLY A 45 8.40 -4.47 -29.24
N THR A 46 7.14 -4.11 -29.48
CA THR A 46 6.70 -2.69 -29.54
C THR A 46 6.03 -2.21 -28.26
N LEU A 47 5.94 -3.09 -27.26
CA LEU A 47 5.30 -2.80 -25.99
C LEU A 47 6.32 -2.94 -24.85
N GLU A 48 6.42 -1.89 -24.06
CA GLU A 48 7.25 -1.81 -22.86
C GLU A 48 6.37 -1.38 -21.68
N VAL A 49 6.73 -1.82 -20.47
CA VAL A 49 6.04 -1.45 -19.25
C VAL A 49 6.94 -0.57 -18.42
N LEU A 50 6.49 0.64 -18.12
CA LEU A 50 7.17 1.56 -17.23
C LEU A 50 6.62 1.38 -15.82
N LEU A 51 7.46 0.86 -14.93
CA LEU A 51 7.13 0.67 -13.53
C LEU A 51 7.96 1.59 -12.65
N PRO A 52 7.37 2.12 -11.56
CA PRO A 52 8.12 2.89 -10.60
C PRO A 52 9.06 1.96 -9.83
N VAL A 53 10.29 2.43 -9.64
CA VAL A 53 11.36 1.66 -8.99
C VAL A 53 11.87 2.37 -7.75
N ASP A 54 12.46 1.60 -6.84
CA ASP A 54 13.21 2.14 -5.71
C ASP A 54 14.58 2.68 -6.15
N ALA A 55 15.33 3.28 -5.21
CA ALA A 55 16.67 3.80 -5.48
C ALA A 55 17.69 2.71 -5.92
N LYS A 56 17.34 1.42 -5.79
CA LYS A 56 18.14 0.27 -6.23
C LYS A 56 17.66 -0.29 -7.57
N GLY A 57 16.70 0.38 -8.23
CA GLY A 57 16.13 -0.05 -9.51
C GLY A 57 15.15 -1.22 -9.39
N LYS A 58 14.73 -1.59 -8.16
CA LYS A 58 13.76 -2.67 -7.98
C LYS A 58 12.35 -2.13 -8.13
N PRO A 59 11.45 -2.81 -8.89
CA PRO A 59 10.05 -2.43 -8.96
C PRO A 59 9.45 -2.33 -7.56
N LEU A 60 8.77 -1.22 -7.29
CA LEU A 60 8.08 -1.02 -6.02
C LEU A 60 6.90 -2.00 -5.95
N ALA A 61 7.01 -2.98 -5.03
CA ALA A 61 5.98 -4.00 -4.83
C ALA A 61 4.77 -3.40 -4.10
N GLY A 62 3.56 -3.70 -4.59
CA GLY A 62 2.30 -3.31 -3.96
C GLY A 62 1.67 -2.07 -4.59
N LEU A 63 0.49 -2.26 -5.19
CA LEU A 63 -0.21 -1.33 -6.08
C LEU A 63 0.58 -0.99 -7.34
N GLY A 64 0.59 -1.94 -8.28
CA GLY A 64 1.16 -1.80 -9.63
C GLY A 64 0.55 -0.61 -10.38
N ARG A 65 1.09 0.58 -10.11
CA ARG A 65 0.89 1.81 -10.86
C ARG A 65 1.99 1.90 -11.89
N GLY A 66 1.65 2.27 -13.10
CA GLY A 66 2.65 2.37 -14.17
C GLY A 66 2.02 2.72 -15.50
N PHE A 67 2.82 2.62 -16.55
CA PHE A 67 2.38 2.91 -17.91
C PHE A 67 2.77 1.76 -18.84
N ILE A 68 1.91 1.43 -19.79
CA ILE A 68 2.32 0.67 -20.97
C ILE A 68 2.71 1.66 -22.04
N LYS A 69 3.97 1.61 -22.48
CA LYS A 69 4.48 2.35 -23.62
C LYS A 69 4.34 1.49 -24.87
N GLN A 70 3.60 2.01 -25.84
CA GLN A 70 3.40 1.37 -27.13
C GLN A 70 4.00 2.23 -28.23
N GLU A 71 4.90 1.64 -29.01
CA GLU A 71 5.40 2.24 -30.23
C GLU A 71 4.40 1.98 -31.37
N ILE A 72 3.80 3.05 -31.91
CA ILE A 72 2.83 2.96 -33.01
C ILE A 72 3.43 3.62 -34.25
N SER A 73 3.41 2.92 -35.39
CA SER A 73 3.81 3.49 -36.66
C SER A 73 2.83 4.58 -37.12
N TRP A 74 3.36 5.69 -37.62
CA TRP A 74 2.50 6.71 -38.21
C TRP A 74 1.98 6.24 -39.57
N PRO A 75 0.65 6.21 -39.80
CA PRO A 75 0.10 5.67 -41.03
C PRO A 75 0.52 6.46 -42.29
N ASN A 76 0.88 7.74 -42.15
CA ASN A 76 1.21 8.61 -43.29
C ASN A 76 2.56 9.33 -43.17
N ALA A 77 3.42 8.96 -42.21
CA ALA A 77 4.75 9.55 -42.09
C ALA A 77 5.81 8.49 -41.81
N LYS A 78 7.04 8.78 -42.25
CA LYS A 78 8.23 8.04 -41.82
C LYS A 78 8.46 8.35 -40.33
N GLY A 79 8.03 7.46 -39.45
CA GLY A 79 8.28 7.58 -38.03
C GLY A 79 7.35 6.72 -37.18
N THR A 80 7.74 6.60 -35.92
CA THR A 80 6.97 5.95 -34.87
C THR A 80 6.66 6.96 -33.77
N LYS A 81 5.59 6.71 -33.03
CA LYS A 81 5.18 7.52 -31.88
C LYS A 81 4.92 6.61 -30.70
N ASP A 82 5.42 7.02 -29.54
CA ASP A 82 5.10 6.37 -28.28
C ASP A 82 3.75 6.85 -27.73
N VAL A 83 2.91 5.90 -27.36
CA VAL A 83 1.65 6.11 -26.65
C VAL A 83 1.74 5.45 -25.28
N TYR A 84 1.39 6.20 -24.23
CA TYR A 84 1.49 5.74 -22.85
C TYR A 84 0.10 5.50 -22.26
N TYR A 85 -0.17 4.28 -21.82
CA TYR A 85 -1.45 3.88 -21.22
C TYR A 85 -1.28 3.66 -19.71
N PRO A 86 -1.85 4.54 -18.85
CA PRO A 86 -1.71 4.41 -17.40
C PRO A 86 -2.55 3.25 -16.84
N PHE A 87 -2.01 2.51 -15.88
CA PHE A 87 -2.75 1.53 -15.06
C PHE A 87 -2.50 1.72 -13.57
N GLY A 88 -3.42 1.21 -12.73
CA GLY A 88 -3.29 1.18 -11.27
C GLY A 88 -3.48 2.53 -10.57
N PHE A 89 -3.76 3.60 -11.32
CA PHE A 89 -4.01 4.94 -10.77
C PHE A 89 -5.41 5.11 -10.19
N ASP A 90 -6.25 4.08 -10.25
CA ASP A 90 -7.59 4.11 -9.68
C ASP A 90 -7.53 4.47 -8.19
N PRO A 91 -8.39 5.40 -7.73
CA PRO A 91 -8.52 5.67 -6.31
C PRO A 91 -9.01 4.40 -5.61
N PRO A 92 -8.55 4.10 -4.39
CA PRO A 92 -9.05 2.96 -3.63
C PRO A 92 -10.57 3.07 -3.54
N LYS A 93 -11.27 2.04 -4.04
CA LYS A 93 -12.73 1.98 -3.97
C LYS A 93 -13.14 2.12 -2.50
N PRO A 94 -14.01 3.09 -2.15
CA PRO A 94 -14.48 3.23 -0.78
C PRO A 94 -15.04 1.89 -0.30
N ALA A 95 -14.56 1.42 0.85
CA ALA A 95 -15.12 0.24 1.48
C ALA A 95 -16.62 0.51 1.76
N PRO A 96 -17.50 -0.47 1.56
CA PRO A 96 -18.91 -0.32 1.92
C PRO A 96 -19.02 0.05 3.40
N VAL A 97 -19.56 1.24 3.69
CA VAL A 97 -19.88 1.62 5.06
C VAL A 97 -21.08 0.76 5.45
N ALA A 98 -20.85 -0.26 6.29
CA ALA A 98 -21.94 -1.06 6.83
C ALA A 98 -22.88 -0.13 7.63
N PRO A 99 -24.21 -0.25 7.48
CA PRO A 99 -25.15 0.51 8.28
C PRO A 99 -24.86 0.28 9.77
N ALA A 100 -24.68 1.37 10.53
CA ALA A 100 -24.56 1.28 11.98
C ALA A 100 -25.83 0.60 12.52
N ALA A 101 -25.66 -0.52 13.23
CA ALA A 101 -26.77 -1.21 13.84
C ALA A 101 -27.50 -0.25 14.82
N PRO A 102 -28.84 -0.26 14.86
CA PRO A 102 -29.58 0.56 15.81
C PRO A 102 -29.14 0.25 17.24
N VAL A 103 -28.71 1.27 17.97
CA VAL A 103 -28.42 1.15 19.41
C VAL A 103 -29.77 0.99 20.11
N VAL A 104 -30.07 -0.23 20.56
CA VAL A 104 -31.26 -0.49 21.37
C VAL A 104 -30.99 0.04 22.79
N PRO A 105 -31.83 0.92 23.33
CA PRO A 105 -31.68 1.41 24.69
C PRO A 105 -31.75 0.25 25.69
N ALA A 106 -30.76 0.15 26.59
CA ALA A 106 -30.78 -0.82 27.68
C ALA A 106 -31.94 -0.49 28.64
N ALA A 107 -32.81 -1.47 28.88
CA ALA A 107 -33.89 -1.35 29.85
C ALA A 107 -33.32 -1.19 31.28
N PRO A 108 -33.97 -0.40 32.15
CA PRO A 108 -33.49 -0.19 33.51
C PRO A 108 -33.56 -1.48 34.32
N VAL A 109 -32.44 -1.82 34.97
CA VAL A 109 -32.31 -2.97 35.87
C VAL A 109 -33.06 -2.68 37.17
N ALA A 110 -34.03 -3.52 37.53
CA ALA A 110 -34.73 -3.44 38.81
C ALA A 110 -33.77 -3.75 39.97
N ALA A 111 -33.85 -2.93 41.04
CA ALA A 111 -33.01 -3.06 42.22
C ALA A 111 -33.24 -4.40 42.95
N ALA A 112 -32.17 -5.17 43.16
CA ALA A 112 -32.20 -6.37 43.99
C ALA A 112 -32.23 -6.01 45.48
N ALA A 113 -33.13 -6.65 46.23
CA ALA A 113 -33.20 -6.57 47.69
C ALA A 113 -31.98 -7.25 48.37
N PRO A 114 -31.58 -6.82 49.57
CA PRO A 114 -30.38 -7.36 50.23
C PRO A 114 -30.65 -8.76 50.79
N VAL A 115 -29.79 -9.72 50.42
CA VAL A 115 -29.76 -11.07 51.00
C VAL A 115 -28.68 -11.14 52.08
N ALA A 116 -29.05 -11.66 53.25
CA ALA A 116 -28.21 -11.85 54.44
C ALA A 116 -27.03 -12.84 54.19
N PRO A 117 -25.92 -12.74 54.94
CA PRO A 117 -24.70 -13.51 54.65
C PRO A 117 -24.82 -14.98 55.04
N ALA A 118 -24.51 -15.88 54.10
CA ALA A 118 -24.28 -17.31 54.35
C ALA A 118 -22.77 -17.63 54.27
N ALA A 119 -22.32 -18.49 55.18
CA ALA A 119 -20.94 -18.89 55.48
C ALA A 119 -20.20 -19.59 54.31
N PRO A 120 -18.85 -19.67 54.31
CA PRO A 120 -18.07 -20.05 53.14
C PRO A 120 -18.05 -21.57 52.91
N VAL A 121 -18.20 -21.97 51.65
CA VAL A 121 -17.98 -23.35 51.19
C VAL A 121 -16.92 -23.34 50.07
N ALA A 122 -16.01 -24.31 50.17
CA ALA A 122 -14.73 -24.43 49.49
C ALA A 122 -14.79 -24.53 47.96
N ALA A 123 -13.69 -24.08 47.33
CA ALA A 123 -13.42 -24.10 45.89
C ALA A 123 -13.34 -25.52 45.29
N PRO A 124 -13.44 -25.63 43.96
CA PRO A 124 -12.23 -25.97 43.22
C PRO A 124 -11.97 -25.13 41.98
N VAL A 125 -10.67 -24.97 41.74
CA VAL A 125 -9.97 -24.24 40.67
C VAL A 125 -10.25 -24.86 39.31
N GLN A 126 -10.50 -24.03 38.28
CA GLN A 126 -10.30 -24.40 36.88
C GLN A 126 -9.47 -23.34 36.13
N PRO A 127 -8.61 -23.75 35.19
CA PRO A 127 -7.50 -22.95 34.69
C PRO A 127 -7.91 -21.96 33.58
N ILE A 128 -7.30 -20.78 33.66
CA ILE A 128 -7.38 -19.69 32.69
C ILE A 128 -6.44 -20.02 31.52
N VAL A 129 -6.98 -20.23 30.31
CA VAL A 129 -6.18 -20.20 29.08
C VAL A 129 -6.15 -18.77 28.56
N ALA A 130 -5.11 -18.04 28.95
CA ALA A 130 -4.74 -16.77 28.36
C ALA A 130 -3.87 -17.03 27.12
N ALA A 131 -4.41 -16.78 25.91
CA ALA A 131 -3.60 -16.75 24.70
C ALA A 131 -2.84 -15.41 24.65
N ARG A 132 -1.51 -15.53 24.63
CA ARG A 132 -0.55 -14.43 24.68
C ARG A 132 -0.39 -13.74 23.33
N VAL A 133 -0.27 -12.41 23.41
CA VAL A 133 0.35 -11.51 22.43
C VAL A 133 1.81 -11.92 22.22
N PRO A 134 2.32 -12.01 20.97
CA PRO A 134 3.77 -11.96 20.75
C PRO A 134 4.24 -10.51 20.73
N ALA A 135 5.01 -10.16 21.76
CA ALA A 135 5.81 -8.95 21.82
C ALA A 135 7.06 -9.09 20.93
N ALA A 136 7.51 -7.94 20.42
CA ALA A 136 8.75 -7.73 19.69
C ALA A 136 10.01 -8.16 20.48
N LYS A 137 11.06 -8.54 19.75
CA LYS A 137 12.45 -8.66 20.21
C LYS A 137 13.35 -8.80 18.98
N ALA A 138 14.60 -8.37 18.92
CA ALA A 138 15.35 -7.22 19.40
C ALA A 138 16.62 -7.18 18.51
N SER A 139 17.31 -6.06 18.50
CA SER A 139 18.60 -5.80 17.86
C SER A 139 19.76 -6.67 18.38
N SER A 140 20.66 -7.04 17.48
CA SER A 140 22.11 -7.32 17.65
C SER A 140 22.67 -7.20 16.22
N ASP A 141 23.52 -6.25 15.83
CA ASP A 141 24.79 -5.78 16.38
C ASP A 141 25.71 -6.95 16.74
N ASP A 142 26.50 -7.35 15.75
CA ASP A 142 27.75 -8.11 15.92
C ASP A 142 28.68 -7.70 14.78
N ASP A 143 29.63 -6.83 15.13
CA ASP A 143 30.90 -6.60 14.44
C ASP A 143 31.76 -7.87 14.61
N ASP A 144 32.36 -8.36 13.53
CA ASP A 144 33.65 -9.05 13.63
C ASP A 144 34.44 -8.77 12.34
N ASP A 145 35.49 -7.96 12.52
CA ASP A 145 36.67 -7.86 11.67
C ASP A 145 37.37 -9.22 11.60
N ASP A 146 37.86 -9.63 10.42
CA ASP A 146 39.15 -10.34 10.33
C ASP A 146 39.71 -10.30 8.89
N ASP A 147 40.97 -9.89 8.83
CA ASP A 147 41.87 -9.72 7.69
C ASP A 147 42.21 -11.04 6.94
N ASP A 148 42.33 -10.96 5.60
CA ASP A 148 43.46 -11.51 4.80
C ASP A 148 43.36 -11.13 3.30
#